data_AF-A0A7W6A1W6-F1
#
_entry.id   AF-A0A7W6A1W6-F1
#
_cell.length_a   1.000
_cell.length_b   1.000
_cell.length_c   1.000
_cell.angle_alpha   90.00
_cell.angle_beta   90.00
_cell.angle_gamma   90.00
#
_symmetry.space_group_name_H-M   'P 1'
#
loop_
_entity.id
_entity.type
_entity.pdbx_description
1 polymer ?
#
loop_
_entity_poly.entity_id
_entity_poly.type
_entity_poly.pdbx_seq_one_letter_code
_entity_poly.pdbx_strand_id
1 'polypeptide(L)'
;MTRPDDDWTDLTQAWTETPDPEPRLDASFIRSLRRRDRLARLNFWVEMGGGVAVLGVMGWGLWRGIPLPAVGAALAFALFALGMTLWSRRGDPGLLTDTPQAVLRSALGQARTGFRWALSGVAISVAAMVFLILMLWVAEPVAEQRGPPLAVSSLFLAACIGFYLNHARRCRRRMAAHEAALAALRSPEPPQA
;
A
#
# COMPACT_ATOMS: atom_id res chain seq x y z
N MET A 1 47.40 46.01 2.81
CA MET A 1 47.54 46.05 1.35
C MET A 1 46.55 45.05 0.77
N THR A 2 45.34 45.52 0.49
CA THR A 2 44.24 44.75 -0.10
C THR A 2 44.26 44.97 -1.61
N ARG A 3 44.31 43.89 -2.39
CA ARG A 3 44.42 43.94 -3.85
C ARG A 3 43.00 44.16 -4.44
N PRO A 4 42.80 45.07 -5.42
CA PRO A 4 41.45 45.46 -5.88
C PRO A 4 40.88 44.62 -7.04
N ASP A 5 41.54 43.52 -7.42
CA ASP A 5 41.25 42.82 -8.69
C ASP A 5 40.29 41.61 -8.57
N ASP A 6 39.80 41.28 -7.38
CA ASP A 6 38.97 40.08 -7.15
C ASP A 6 37.45 40.33 -7.25
N ASP A 7 36.98 41.59 -7.27
CA ASP A 7 35.55 41.93 -7.15
C ASP A 7 34.73 41.63 -8.43
N TRP A 8 35.37 41.77 -9.60
CA TRP A 8 34.70 41.55 -10.89
C TRP A 8 34.63 40.08 -11.29
N THR A 9 35.61 39.28 -10.88
CA THR A 9 35.67 37.84 -11.19
C THR A 9 34.59 37.10 -10.42
N ASP A 10 34.34 37.49 -9.17
CA ASP A 10 33.24 36.97 -8.32
C ASP A 10 31.85 37.29 -8.90
N LEU A 11 31.65 38.51 -9.43
CA LEU A 11 30.39 38.87 -10.10
C LEU A 11 30.16 38.07 -11.39
N THR A 12 31.22 37.74 -12.12
CA THR A 12 31.12 36.95 -13.34
C THR A 12 30.83 35.47 -13.04
N GLN A 13 31.37 34.95 -11.94
CA GLN A 13 31.08 33.61 -11.44
C GLN A 13 29.62 33.50 -10.94
N ALA A 14 29.12 34.51 -10.23
CA ALA A 14 27.71 34.58 -9.81
C ALA A 14 26.71 34.63 -10.98
N TRP A 15 27.10 35.15 -12.15
CA TRP A 15 26.26 35.19 -13.36
C TRP A 15 26.40 33.95 -14.26
N THR A 16 27.51 33.20 -14.16
CA THR A 16 27.75 31.97 -14.94
C THR A 16 27.36 30.71 -14.20
N GLU A 17 27.32 30.74 -12.86
CA GLU A 17 26.60 29.77 -12.05
C GLU A 17 25.10 29.92 -12.31
N THR A 18 24.64 29.29 -13.38
CA THR A 18 23.22 29.10 -13.62
C THR A 18 22.71 28.37 -12.38
N PRO A 19 21.82 28.95 -11.55
CA PRO A 19 21.29 28.24 -10.39
C PRO A 19 20.69 26.95 -10.93
N ASP A 20 21.25 25.82 -10.50
CA ASP A 20 20.86 24.51 -11.02
C ASP A 20 19.31 24.44 -10.92
N PRO A 21 18.59 24.35 -12.05
CA PRO A 21 17.17 24.63 -12.05
C PRO A 21 16.48 23.46 -11.36
N GLU A 22 15.99 23.76 -10.16
CA GLU A 22 15.29 22.85 -9.24
C GLU A 22 16.18 21.75 -8.63
N PRO A 23 15.94 21.38 -7.34
CA PRO A 23 16.57 20.22 -6.75
C PRO A 23 16.23 18.98 -7.59
N ARG A 24 17.20 18.50 -8.38
CA ARG A 24 17.03 17.36 -9.28
C ARG A 24 16.58 16.15 -8.45
N LEU A 25 15.35 15.70 -8.69
CA LEU A 25 14.82 14.48 -8.11
C LEU A 25 15.74 13.30 -8.43
N ASP A 26 16.17 12.57 -7.41
CA ASP A 26 17.00 11.39 -7.58
C ASP A 26 16.32 10.36 -8.52
N ALA A 27 16.98 10.03 -9.63
CA ALA A 27 16.51 9.05 -10.60
C ALA A 27 16.32 7.66 -9.97
N SER A 28 17.04 7.34 -8.88
CA SER A 28 16.83 6.11 -8.10
C SER A 28 15.46 6.12 -7.40
N PHE A 29 15.05 7.27 -6.87
CA PHE A 29 13.76 7.45 -6.20
C PHE A 29 12.59 7.26 -7.18
N ILE A 30 12.66 7.90 -8.36
CA ILE A 30 11.63 7.76 -9.41
C ILE A 30 11.50 6.31 -9.87
N ARG A 31 12.62 5.61 -10.13
CA ARG A 31 12.61 4.18 -10.49
C ARG A 31 11.95 3.33 -9.41
N SER A 32 12.21 3.63 -8.13
CA SER A 32 11.60 2.91 -7.01
C SER A 32 10.08 3.10 -6.94
N LEU A 33 9.58 4.31 -7.24
CA LEU A 33 8.15 4.62 -7.27
C LEU A 33 7.44 3.91 -8.42
N ARG A 34 8.04 3.90 -9.62
CA ARG A 34 7.52 3.14 -10.77
C ARG A 34 7.44 1.65 -10.49
N ARG A 35 8.47 1.08 -9.87
CA ARG A 35 8.47 -0.34 -9.48
C ARG A 35 7.35 -0.65 -8.48
N ARG A 36 7.14 0.21 -7.49
CA ARG A 36 6.06 0.04 -6.49
C ARG A 36 4.68 0.15 -7.13
N ASP A 37 4.48 1.10 -8.04
CA ASP A 37 3.23 1.25 -8.79
C ASP A 37 2.91 -0.01 -9.60
N ARG A 38 3.90 -0.52 -10.36
CA ARG A 38 3.74 -1.75 -11.14
C ARG A 38 3.38 -2.95 -10.26
N LEU A 39 4.06 -3.12 -9.12
CA LEU A 39 3.74 -4.19 -8.17
C LEU A 39 2.35 -4.02 -7.56
N ALA A 40 1.92 -2.79 -7.25
CA ALA A 40 0.59 -2.52 -6.75
C ALA A 40 -0.49 -2.86 -7.79
N ARG A 41 -0.26 -2.56 -9.07
CA ARG A 41 -1.15 -2.96 -10.17
C ARG A 41 -1.19 -4.48 -10.36
N LEU A 42 -0.05 -5.16 -10.32
CA LEU A 42 -0.01 -6.63 -10.42
C LEU A 42 -0.76 -7.29 -9.26
N ASN A 43 -0.53 -6.83 -8.04
CA ASN A 43 -1.26 -7.31 -6.87
C ASN A 43 -2.77 -7.10 -7.01
N PHE A 44 -3.20 -6.01 -7.66
CA PHE A 44 -4.63 -5.80 -7.96
C PHE A 44 -5.21 -6.92 -8.81
N TRP A 45 -4.54 -7.20 -9.92
CA TRP A 45 -5.04 -8.16 -10.89
C TRP A 45 -5.07 -9.56 -10.30
N VAL A 46 -4.11 -9.87 -9.43
CA VAL A 46 -4.11 -11.11 -8.64
C VAL A 46 -5.30 -11.14 -7.68
N GLU A 47 -5.56 -10.07 -6.92
CA GLU A 47 -6.71 -9.98 -6.01
C GLU A 47 -8.05 -10.09 -6.77
N MET A 48 -8.20 -9.42 -7.93
CA MET A 48 -9.39 -9.50 -8.78
C MET A 48 -9.57 -10.90 -9.37
N GLY A 49 -8.48 -11.49 -9.90
CA GLY A 49 -8.50 -12.85 -10.45
C GLY A 49 -8.84 -13.88 -9.37
N GLY A 50 -8.33 -13.70 -8.16
CA GLY A 50 -8.71 -14.51 -6.99
C GLY A 50 -10.21 -14.42 -6.68
N GLY A 51 -10.80 -13.23 -6.75
CA GLY A 51 -12.24 -13.04 -6.60
C GLY A 51 -13.07 -13.83 -7.63
N VAL A 52 -12.67 -13.79 -8.91
CA VAL A 52 -13.30 -14.57 -9.98
C VAL A 52 -13.16 -16.08 -9.73
N ALA A 53 -11.98 -16.53 -9.31
CA ALA A 53 -11.75 -17.94 -8.98
C ALA A 53 -12.65 -18.41 -7.83
N VAL A 54 -12.81 -17.60 -6.78
CA VAL A 54 -13.71 -17.90 -5.65
C VAL A 54 -15.16 -18.04 -6.13
N LEU A 55 -15.64 -17.15 -6.98
CA LEU A 55 -16.99 -17.28 -7.57
C LEU A 55 -17.14 -18.59 -8.37
N GLY A 56 -16.10 -18.99 -9.12
CA GLY A 56 -16.08 -20.27 -9.82
C GLY A 56 -16.16 -21.48 -8.87
N VAL A 57 -15.37 -21.47 -7.79
CA VAL A 57 -15.39 -22.52 -6.75
C VAL A 57 -16.76 -22.60 -6.08
N MET A 58 -17.40 -21.47 -5.84
CA MET A 58 -18.74 -21.41 -5.26
C MET A 58 -19.81 -21.98 -6.20
N GLY A 59 -19.77 -21.63 -7.49
CA GLY A 59 -20.66 -22.20 -8.49
C GLY A 59 -20.49 -23.72 -8.61
N TRP A 60 -19.25 -24.20 -8.58
CA TRP A 60 -18.95 -25.62 -8.52
C TRP A 60 -19.46 -26.28 -7.24
N GLY A 61 -19.32 -25.62 -6.09
CA GLY A 61 -19.84 -26.10 -4.80
C GLY A 61 -21.36 -26.25 -4.80
N LEU A 62 -22.09 -25.28 -5.37
CA LEU A 62 -23.54 -25.37 -5.55
C LEU A 62 -23.93 -26.56 -6.43
N TRP A 63 -23.21 -26.77 -7.54
CA TRP A 63 -23.45 -27.92 -8.42
C TRP A 63 -23.17 -29.26 -7.73
N ARG A 64 -22.22 -29.30 -6.79
CA ARG A 64 -21.91 -30.47 -5.95
C ARG A 64 -22.86 -30.66 -4.76
N GLY A 65 -23.85 -29.79 -4.58
CA GLY A 65 -24.83 -29.90 -3.50
C GLY A 65 -24.34 -29.39 -2.14
N ILE A 66 -23.33 -28.53 -2.10
CA ILE A 66 -22.93 -27.87 -0.85
C ILE A 66 -24.11 -27.04 -0.30
N PRO A 67 -24.40 -27.09 1.01
CA PRO A 67 -25.50 -26.35 1.61
C PRO A 67 -25.45 -24.85 1.31
N LEU A 68 -26.60 -24.28 0.94
CA LEU A 68 -26.76 -22.85 0.64
C LEU A 68 -26.21 -21.92 1.74
N PRO A 69 -26.35 -22.19 3.05
CA PRO A 69 -25.78 -21.33 4.08
C PRO A 69 -24.24 -21.24 4.02
N ALA A 70 -23.55 -22.34 3.72
CA ALA A 70 -22.09 -22.37 3.61
C ALA A 70 -21.63 -21.58 2.38
N VAL A 71 -22.32 -21.77 1.24
CA VAL A 71 -22.07 -20.99 0.02
C VAL A 71 -22.34 -19.51 0.27
N GLY A 72 -23.44 -19.16 0.93
CA GLY A 72 -23.79 -17.77 1.26
C GLY A 72 -22.75 -17.10 2.16
N ALA A 73 -22.24 -17.80 3.18
CA ALA A 73 -21.18 -17.30 4.04
C ALA A 73 -19.87 -17.05 3.26
N ALA A 74 -19.50 -17.97 2.37
CA ALA A 74 -18.34 -17.79 1.49
C ALA A 74 -18.52 -16.58 0.55
N LEU A 75 -19.75 -16.35 0.05
CA LEU A 75 -20.05 -15.22 -0.83
C LEU A 75 -19.89 -13.90 -0.08
N ALA A 76 -20.47 -13.82 1.11
CA ALA A 76 -20.40 -12.64 1.95
C ALA A 76 -18.95 -12.29 2.29
N PHE A 77 -18.13 -13.29 2.64
CA PHE A 77 -16.71 -13.10 2.87
C PHE A 77 -15.97 -12.62 1.61
N ALA A 78 -16.24 -13.23 0.44
CA ALA A 78 -15.62 -12.83 -0.83
C ALA A 78 -15.98 -11.39 -1.24
N LEU A 79 -17.25 -11.01 -1.11
CA LEU A 79 -17.72 -9.65 -1.38
C LEU A 79 -17.12 -8.65 -0.40
N PHE A 80 -17.00 -9.01 0.87
CA PHE A 80 -16.33 -8.18 1.87
C PHE A 80 -14.85 -7.97 1.50
N ALA A 81 -14.12 -9.04 1.19
CA ALA A 81 -12.72 -8.94 0.80
C ALA A 81 -12.53 -8.09 -0.47
N LEU A 82 -13.38 -8.28 -1.48
CA LEU A 82 -13.40 -7.47 -2.69
C LEU A 82 -13.67 -5.99 -2.39
N GLY A 83 -14.66 -5.72 -1.53
CA GLY A 83 -14.99 -4.37 -1.08
C GLY A 83 -13.81 -3.70 -0.38
N MET A 84 -13.09 -4.43 0.49
CA MET A 84 -11.89 -3.93 1.15
C MET A 84 -10.73 -3.69 0.18
N THR A 85 -10.53 -4.56 -0.81
CA THR A 85 -9.55 -4.36 -1.88
C THR A 85 -9.85 -3.09 -2.68
N LEU A 86 -11.10 -2.90 -3.12
CA LEU A 86 -11.53 -1.70 -3.86
C LEU A 86 -11.41 -0.45 -2.99
N TRP A 87 -11.83 -0.54 -1.73
CA TRP A 87 -11.69 0.55 -0.77
C TRP A 87 -10.23 0.95 -0.67
N SER A 88 -9.28 0.02 -0.48
CA SER A 88 -7.86 0.33 -0.27
C SER A 88 -7.25 1.24 -1.33
N ARG A 89 -7.80 1.23 -2.56
CA ARG A 89 -7.32 1.97 -3.74
C ARG A 89 -8.04 3.28 -4.01
N ARG A 90 -9.09 3.60 -3.26
CA ARG A 90 -9.88 4.83 -3.50
C ARG A 90 -9.00 6.08 -3.40
N GLY A 91 -9.04 6.93 -4.42
CA GLY A 91 -8.32 8.20 -4.40
C GLY A 91 -6.82 8.08 -4.66
N ASP A 92 -6.35 6.99 -5.28
CA ASP A 92 -5.00 6.91 -5.83
C ASP A 92 -4.88 7.84 -7.04
N PRO A 93 -4.11 8.95 -6.96
CA PRO A 93 -3.97 9.90 -8.07
C PRO A 93 -3.14 9.35 -9.24
N GLY A 94 -2.57 8.15 -9.09
CA GLY A 94 -1.58 7.63 -10.04
C GLY A 94 -0.21 8.29 -9.85
N LEU A 95 0.76 7.84 -10.65
CA LEU A 95 2.13 8.33 -10.56
C LEU A 95 2.30 9.60 -11.42
N LEU A 96 2.46 10.75 -10.76
CA LEU A 96 2.82 12.02 -11.40
C LEU A 96 4.32 12.28 -11.21
N THR A 97 5.06 12.47 -12.31
CA THR A 97 6.53 12.65 -12.28
C THR A 97 7.02 13.99 -12.82
N ASP A 98 6.10 14.92 -13.09
CA ASP A 98 6.42 16.13 -13.86
C ASP A 98 7.14 17.20 -13.03
N THR A 99 6.91 17.24 -11.71
CA THR A 99 7.58 18.19 -10.79
C THR A 99 8.01 17.51 -9.49
N PRO A 100 9.03 18.04 -8.78
CA PRO A 100 9.43 17.58 -7.44
C PRO A 100 8.25 17.48 -6.46
N GLN A 101 7.37 18.47 -6.49
CA GLN A 101 6.18 18.54 -5.65
C GLN A 101 5.14 17.49 -6.06
N ALA A 102 4.96 17.23 -7.36
CA ALA A 102 4.06 16.19 -7.86
C ALA A 102 4.56 14.78 -7.51
N VAL A 103 5.86 14.54 -7.59
CA VAL A 103 6.48 13.27 -7.18
C VAL A 103 6.27 13.02 -5.70
N LEU A 104 6.48 14.03 -4.85
CA LEU A 104 6.34 13.87 -3.41
C LEU A 104 4.86 13.70 -2.98
N ARG A 105 3.93 14.38 -3.66
CA ARG A 105 2.48 14.14 -3.51
C ARG A 105 2.09 12.72 -3.94
N SER A 106 2.66 12.22 -5.04
CA SER A 106 2.44 10.84 -5.50
C SER A 106 2.98 9.82 -4.50
N ALA A 107 4.17 10.06 -3.94
CA ALA A 107 4.76 9.21 -2.89
C ALA A 107 3.90 9.19 -1.61
N LEU A 108 3.34 10.34 -1.22
CA LEU A 108 2.39 10.44 -0.11
C LEU A 108 1.09 9.67 -0.40
N GLY A 109 0.55 9.81 -1.62
CA GLY A 109 -0.60 9.05 -2.10
C GLY A 109 -0.37 7.54 -2.01
N GLN A 110 0.76 7.06 -2.54
CA GLN A 110 1.16 5.65 -2.46
C GLN A 110 1.29 5.16 -1.00
N ALA A 111 1.84 5.98 -0.09
CA ALA A 111 1.95 5.64 1.32
C ALA A 111 0.57 5.53 2.01
N ARG A 112 -0.38 6.41 1.66
CA ARG A 112 -1.77 6.36 2.15
C ARG A 112 -2.51 5.14 1.62
N THR A 113 -2.40 4.87 0.31
CA THR A 113 -2.96 3.65 -0.31
C THR A 113 -2.38 2.40 0.33
N GLY A 114 -1.06 2.32 0.52
CA GLY A 114 -0.40 1.20 1.19
C GLY A 114 -0.83 1.03 2.66
N PHE A 115 -1.08 2.13 3.37
CA PHE A 115 -1.62 2.08 4.73
C PHE A 115 -3.05 1.50 4.75
N ARG A 116 -3.91 1.95 3.84
CA ARG A 116 -5.29 1.43 3.72
C ARG A 116 -5.32 -0.02 3.26
N TRP A 117 -4.42 -0.41 2.37
CA TRP A 117 -4.24 -1.81 1.98
C TRP A 117 -3.85 -2.67 3.18
N ALA A 118 -2.95 -2.22 4.04
CA ALA A 118 -2.61 -2.93 5.27
C ALA A 118 -3.80 -3.06 6.24
N LEU A 119 -4.58 -1.98 6.44
CA LEU A 119 -5.81 -2.05 7.24
C LEU A 119 -6.84 -3.03 6.66
N SER A 120 -6.96 -3.05 5.33
CA SER A 120 -7.80 -4.00 4.60
C SER A 120 -7.36 -5.44 4.83
N GLY A 121 -6.05 -5.70 4.75
CA GLY A 121 -5.47 -7.00 5.07
C GLY A 121 -5.79 -7.46 6.49
N VAL A 122 -5.65 -6.59 7.49
CA VAL A 122 -6.03 -6.91 8.88
C VAL A 122 -7.53 -7.25 8.97
N ALA A 123 -8.39 -6.42 8.40
CA ALA A 123 -9.84 -6.63 8.45
C ALA A 123 -10.25 -7.95 7.77
N ILE A 124 -9.66 -8.27 6.61
CA ILE A 124 -9.87 -9.53 5.90
C ILE A 124 -9.37 -10.71 6.73
N SER A 125 -8.20 -10.61 7.36
CA SER A 125 -7.68 -11.68 8.21
C SER A 125 -8.58 -11.95 9.42
N VAL A 126 -9.11 -10.90 10.05
CA VAL A 126 -10.08 -11.05 11.16
C VAL A 126 -11.39 -11.67 10.66
N ALA A 127 -11.93 -11.21 9.52
CA ALA A 127 -13.11 -11.80 8.92
C ALA A 127 -12.90 -13.27 8.54
N ALA A 128 -11.69 -13.63 8.08
CA ALA A 128 -11.33 -15.01 7.77
C ALA A 128 -11.29 -15.89 9.02
N MET A 129 -10.80 -15.37 10.17
CA MET A 129 -10.87 -16.09 11.44
C MET A 129 -12.32 -16.38 11.82
N VAL A 130 -13.20 -15.38 11.76
CA VAL A 130 -14.63 -15.55 12.07
C VAL A 130 -15.28 -16.55 11.12
N PHE A 131 -15.02 -16.43 9.82
CA PHE A 131 -15.52 -17.36 8.80
C PHE A 131 -15.08 -18.80 9.07
N LEU A 132 -13.80 -19.04 9.36
CA LEU A 132 -13.28 -20.37 9.67
C LEU A 132 -13.92 -20.96 10.93
N ILE A 133 -14.06 -20.17 12.00
CA ILE A 133 -14.73 -20.60 13.23
C ILE A 133 -16.16 -21.04 12.92
N LEU A 134 -16.94 -20.21 12.20
CA LEU A 134 -18.32 -20.52 11.86
C LEU A 134 -18.45 -21.78 11.00
N MET A 135 -17.61 -21.92 9.95
CA MET A 135 -17.65 -23.09 9.08
C MET A 135 -17.29 -24.38 9.82
N LEU A 136 -16.36 -24.33 10.77
CA LEU A 136 -15.97 -25.49 11.57
C LEU A 136 -17.01 -25.87 12.62
N TRP A 137 -17.78 -24.91 13.12
CA TRP A 137 -18.93 -25.16 14.00
C TRP A 137 -20.11 -25.80 13.25
N VAL A 138 -20.32 -25.44 11.99
CA VAL A 138 -21.45 -25.93 11.17
C VAL A 138 -21.13 -27.27 10.46
N ALA A 139 -19.86 -27.54 10.13
CA ALA A 139 -19.45 -28.79 9.50
C ALA A 139 -19.27 -29.91 10.55
N GLU A 140 -20.30 -30.73 10.76
CA GLU A 140 -20.36 -31.71 11.86
C GLU A 140 -19.54 -33.02 11.77
N PRO A 141 -18.88 -33.48 10.68
CA PRO A 141 -18.20 -34.78 10.74
C PRO A 141 -16.72 -34.75 11.14
N VAL A 142 -16.11 -33.58 11.44
CA VAL A 142 -14.63 -33.46 11.57
C VAL A 142 -14.16 -33.11 12.99
N ALA A 143 -15.02 -33.20 14.01
CA ALA A 143 -14.72 -32.75 15.38
C ALA A 143 -13.37 -33.25 15.93
N GLU A 144 -12.99 -34.50 15.65
CA GLU A 144 -11.75 -35.11 16.12
C GLU A 144 -10.48 -34.66 15.38
N GLN A 145 -10.58 -34.07 14.18
CA GLN A 145 -9.44 -33.62 13.38
C GLN A 145 -9.33 -32.10 13.25
N ARG A 146 -10.15 -31.32 13.98
CA ARG A 146 -10.17 -29.85 13.88
C ARG A 146 -8.87 -29.19 14.37
N GLY A 147 -8.17 -29.80 15.33
CA GLY A 147 -7.05 -29.19 16.06
C GLY A 147 -5.89 -28.71 15.16
N PRO A 148 -5.22 -29.59 14.40
CA PRO A 148 -4.08 -29.21 13.58
C PRO A 148 -4.41 -28.18 12.46
N PRO A 149 -5.47 -28.36 11.64
CA PRO A 149 -5.86 -27.38 10.62
C PRO A 149 -6.22 -26.01 11.21
N LEU A 150 -6.89 -25.99 12.37
CA LEU A 150 -7.20 -24.75 13.10
C LEU A 150 -5.93 -24.06 13.59
N ALA A 151 -5.01 -24.81 14.21
CA ALA A 151 -3.77 -24.25 14.72
C ALA A 151 -2.94 -23.63 13.60
N VAL A 152 -2.79 -24.34 12.48
CA VAL A 152 -2.05 -23.85 11.30
C VAL A 152 -2.72 -22.62 10.71
N SER A 153 -4.04 -22.65 10.49
CA SER A 153 -4.77 -21.52 9.91
C SER A 153 -4.76 -20.29 10.82
N SER A 154 -4.88 -20.50 12.14
CA SER A 154 -4.85 -19.42 13.13
C SER A 154 -3.46 -18.80 13.22
N LEU A 155 -2.40 -19.61 13.25
CA LEU A 155 -1.02 -19.12 13.23
C LEU A 155 -0.72 -18.33 11.95
N PHE A 156 -1.17 -18.85 10.81
CA PHE A 156 -1.03 -18.15 9.53
C PHE A 156 -1.75 -16.80 9.54
N LEU A 157 -3.00 -16.74 9.99
CA LEU A 157 -3.76 -15.49 10.07
C LEU A 157 -3.13 -14.49 11.07
N ALA A 158 -2.64 -14.97 12.21
CA ALA A 158 -1.90 -14.14 13.16
C ALA A 158 -0.61 -13.56 12.54
N ALA A 159 0.13 -14.38 11.79
CA ALA A 159 1.31 -13.93 11.06
C ALA A 159 0.97 -12.89 9.99
N CYS A 160 -0.13 -13.09 9.23
CA CYS A 160 -0.63 -12.11 8.27
C CYS A 160 -0.99 -10.79 8.94
N ILE A 161 -1.73 -10.83 10.06
CA ILE A 161 -2.08 -9.61 10.83
C ILE A 161 -0.81 -8.91 11.29
N GLY A 162 0.16 -9.63 11.86
CA GLY A 162 1.45 -9.06 12.28
C GLY A 162 2.20 -8.40 11.13
N PHE A 163 2.23 -9.04 9.96
CA PHE A 163 2.82 -8.49 8.74
C PHE A 163 2.12 -7.19 8.32
N TYR A 164 0.79 -7.18 8.24
CA TYR A 164 0.03 -5.99 7.85
C TYR A 164 0.18 -4.85 8.86
N LEU A 165 0.18 -5.13 10.17
CA LEU A 165 0.43 -4.11 11.19
C LEU A 165 1.83 -3.50 11.08
N ASN A 166 2.86 -4.33 10.83
CA ASN A 166 4.21 -3.84 10.58
C ASN A 166 4.28 -2.99 9.31
N HIS A 167 3.61 -3.42 8.23
CA HIS A 167 3.50 -2.65 7.00
C HIS A 167 2.82 -1.29 7.24
N ALA A 168 1.70 -1.28 7.98
CA ALA A 168 0.98 -0.08 8.34
C ALA A 168 1.87 0.91 9.12
N ARG A 169 2.67 0.43 10.08
CA ARG A 169 3.65 1.25 10.82
C ARG A 169 4.70 1.85 9.88
N ARG A 170 5.25 1.06 8.95
CA ARG A 170 6.22 1.55 7.95
C ARG A 170 5.60 2.61 7.04
N CYS A 171 4.36 2.43 6.59
CA CYS A 171 3.66 3.44 5.80
C CYS A 171 3.43 4.74 6.59
N ARG A 172 3.01 4.66 7.87
CA ARG A 172 2.89 5.86 8.73
C ARG A 172 4.17 6.66 8.82
N ARG A 173 5.31 5.99 9.03
CA ARG A 173 6.64 6.65 9.05
C ARG A 173 6.96 7.34 7.72
N ARG A 174 6.66 6.69 6.59
CA ARG A 174 6.85 7.28 5.25
C ARG A 174 5.94 8.48 5.01
N MET A 175 4.68 8.42 5.42
CA MET A 175 3.75 9.56 5.31
C MET A 175 4.30 10.78 6.05
N ALA A 176 4.71 10.61 7.31
CA ALA A 176 5.28 11.70 8.11
C ALA A 176 6.54 12.29 7.46
N ALA A 177 7.44 11.44 6.93
CA ALA A 177 8.64 11.91 6.24
C ALA A 177 8.32 12.70 4.95
N HIS A 178 7.35 12.24 4.16
CA HIS A 178 6.94 12.93 2.92
C HIS A 178 6.17 14.23 3.20
N GLU A 179 5.37 14.27 4.28
CA GLU A 179 4.70 15.50 4.73
C GLU A 179 5.71 16.55 5.23
N ALA A 180 6.72 16.14 6.00
CA ALA A 180 7.80 17.04 6.42
C ALA A 180 8.60 17.60 5.22
N ALA A 181 8.93 16.75 4.25
CA ALA A 181 9.63 17.19 3.04
C ALA A 181 8.75 18.13 2.16
N LEU A 182 7.43 17.92 2.11
CA LEU A 182 6.52 18.83 1.42
C LEU A 182 6.43 20.19 2.13
N ALA A 183 6.47 20.20 3.47
CA ALA A 183 6.46 21.44 4.25
C ALA A 183 7.74 22.25 4.03
N ALA A 184 8.91 21.60 4.03
CA ALA A 184 10.20 22.25 3.76
C ALA A 184 10.25 22.91 2.36
N LEU A 185 9.62 22.31 1.35
CA LEU A 185 9.53 22.90 0.01
C LEU A 185 8.56 24.10 -0.09
N ARG A 186 7.67 24.29 0.89
CA ARG A 186 6.72 25.42 0.93
C ARG A 186 7.24 26.60 1.74
N SER A 187 8.19 26.36 2.64
CA SER A 187 8.83 27.36 3.47
C SER A 187 10.32 27.42 3.15
N PRO A 188 10.74 27.99 2.00
CA PRO A 188 12.14 28.31 1.79
C PRO A 188 12.49 29.39 2.83
N GLU A 189 13.21 29.02 3.89
CA GLU A 189 13.85 30.01 4.75
C GLU A 189 14.74 30.89 3.87
N PRO A 190 14.62 32.24 3.95
CA PRO A 190 15.57 33.10 3.26
C PRO A 190 16.96 32.86 3.86
N PRO A 191 18.03 32.86 3.05
CA PRO A 191 19.39 32.73 3.56
C PRO A 191 19.62 33.81 4.62
N GLN A 192 20.05 33.39 5.81
CA GLN A 192 20.51 34.31 6.84
C GLN A 192 21.74 35.03 6.29
N ALA A 193 21.60 36.34 6.11
CA ALA A 193 22.66 37.26 5.70
C ALA A 193 23.69 37.46 6.81
#